data_AF-D0W6U6-F1
#
_entry.id   AF-D0W6U6-F1
#
_cell.length_a   1.000
_cell.length_b   1.000
_cell.length_c   1.000
_cell.angle_alpha   90.00
_cell.angle_beta   90.00
_cell.angle_gamma   90.00
#
_symmetry.space_group_name_H-M   'P 1'
#
loop_
_entity.id
_entity.type
_entity.pdbx_description
1 polymer ?
#
loop_
_entity_poly.entity_id
_entity_poly.type
_entity_poly.pdbx_seq_one_letter_code
_entity_poly.pdbx_strand_id
1 'polypeptide(L)'
;MRGQRIVAPLNQCKGVAFDSPGTAEKITAVIGQIFTYAEAVGLRDNGNPIGAVKLLLKKGQHVQGVERHQPSLPFEHIPKFVKTLLEEVGGDAKNALLVQLLIAARSGAVSRMKVEDVRFEEGYWRLPAFSELSKTSSDVLYPLTPRLKKLLAERKEKARGGYLFEGKGLRDNPVSNTAINSVIRRMAATGRHRGWLVSDEVGKLPVPHGFRATFSGVGDNKRL
;
A
#
# COMPACT_ATOMS: atom_id res chain seq x y z
N MET A 1 -14.15 22.47 -37.51
CA MET A 1 -12.86 22.86 -36.88
C MET A 1 -12.74 22.62 -35.36
N ARG A 2 -13.83 22.50 -34.57
CA ARG A 2 -13.71 22.23 -33.10
C ARG A 2 -13.23 20.83 -32.73
N GLY A 3 -13.55 19.80 -33.52
CA GLY A 3 -13.17 18.41 -33.24
C GLY A 3 -11.65 18.18 -33.23
N GLN A 4 -10.92 18.69 -34.22
CA GLN A 4 -9.47 18.47 -34.38
C GLN A 4 -8.63 19.03 -33.22
N ARG A 5 -9.05 20.14 -32.58
CA ARG A 5 -8.32 20.73 -31.45
C ARG A 5 -8.35 19.87 -30.17
N ILE A 6 -9.31 18.96 -30.05
CA ILE A 6 -9.45 18.07 -28.88
C ILE A 6 -8.75 16.73 -29.12
N VAL A 7 -8.72 16.22 -30.36
CA VAL A 7 -8.16 14.89 -30.65
C VAL A 7 -6.64 14.84 -30.50
N ALA A 8 -5.92 15.92 -30.85
CA ALA A 8 -4.46 15.93 -30.81
C ALA A 8 -3.87 15.81 -29.38
N PRO A 9 -4.33 16.58 -28.36
CA PRO A 9 -3.90 16.39 -26.98
C PRO A 9 -4.33 15.04 -26.40
N LEU A 10 -5.55 14.58 -26.71
CA LEU A 10 -6.04 13.27 -26.25
C LEU A 10 -5.20 12.11 -26.80
N ASN A 11 -4.74 12.21 -28.05
CA ASN A 11 -3.83 11.23 -28.63
C ASN A 11 -2.46 11.20 -27.94
N GLN A 12 -1.96 12.35 -27.46
CA GLN A 12 -0.72 12.40 -26.67
C GLN A 12 -0.90 11.75 -25.29
N CYS A 13 -2.09 11.84 -24.69
CA CYS A 13 -2.41 11.20 -23.41
C CYS A 13 -2.71 9.70 -23.51
N LYS A 14 -2.90 9.16 -24.72
CA LYS A 14 -3.15 7.72 -24.92
C LYS A 14 -2.01 6.88 -24.34
N GLY A 15 -0.74 7.31 -24.50
CA GLY A 15 0.42 6.60 -23.95
C GLY A 15 0.30 6.33 -22.45
N VAL A 16 -0.06 7.34 -21.65
CA VAL A 16 -0.28 7.18 -20.20
C VAL A 16 -1.48 6.27 -19.91
N ALA A 17 -2.56 6.36 -20.71
CA ALA A 17 -3.72 5.47 -20.58
C ALA A 17 -3.41 4.01 -20.94
N PHE A 18 -2.39 3.77 -21.74
CA PHE A 18 -1.88 2.44 -22.08
C PHE A 18 -0.88 1.92 -21.03
N ASP A 19 0.13 2.72 -20.70
CA ASP A 19 1.23 2.31 -19.83
C ASP A 19 0.80 2.19 -18.36
N SER A 20 -0.21 2.96 -17.96
CA SER A 20 -0.72 3.00 -16.59
C SER A 20 -2.23 3.25 -16.54
N PRO A 21 -3.06 2.25 -16.91
CA PRO A 21 -4.51 2.39 -16.99
C PRO A 21 -5.15 2.91 -15.69
N GLY A 22 -4.71 2.39 -14.53
CA GLY A 22 -5.21 2.84 -13.23
C GLY A 22 -4.82 4.28 -12.86
N THR A 23 -3.69 4.77 -13.34
CA THR A 23 -3.30 6.19 -13.17
C THR A 23 -4.17 7.08 -14.04
N ALA A 24 -4.36 6.70 -15.31
CA ALA A 24 -5.21 7.43 -16.22
C ALA A 24 -6.67 7.46 -15.74
N GLU A 25 -7.20 6.36 -15.19
CA GLU A 25 -8.54 6.32 -14.62
C GLU A 25 -8.71 7.28 -13.44
N LYS A 26 -7.74 7.32 -12.51
CA LYS A 26 -7.76 8.26 -11.37
C LYS A 26 -7.70 9.71 -11.83
N ILE A 27 -6.81 10.05 -12.75
CA ILE A 27 -6.70 11.40 -13.31
C ILE A 27 -8.02 11.79 -14.00
N THR A 28 -8.57 10.90 -14.82
CA THR A 28 -9.86 11.07 -15.50
C THR A 28 -10.99 11.28 -14.48
N ALA A 29 -11.01 10.54 -13.38
CA ALA A 29 -12.01 10.71 -12.32
C ALA A 29 -11.90 12.09 -11.63
N VAL A 30 -10.69 12.53 -11.27
CA VAL A 30 -10.46 13.85 -10.65
C VAL A 30 -10.88 14.97 -11.59
N ILE A 31 -10.47 14.92 -12.86
CA ILE A 31 -10.88 15.90 -13.87
C ILE A 31 -12.41 15.91 -14.00
N GLY A 32 -13.04 14.74 -14.05
CA GLY A 32 -14.49 14.60 -14.03
C GLY A 32 -15.14 15.33 -12.84
N GLN A 33 -14.62 15.14 -11.63
CA GLN A 33 -15.14 15.82 -10.43
C GLN A 33 -15.01 17.35 -10.51
N ILE A 34 -13.88 17.86 -11.01
CA ILE A 34 -13.69 19.30 -11.25
C ILE A 34 -14.72 19.83 -12.26
N PHE A 35 -14.99 19.05 -13.32
CA PHE A 35 -15.97 19.43 -14.33
C PHE A 35 -17.41 19.46 -13.77
N THR A 36 -17.79 18.45 -12.99
CA THR A 36 -19.08 18.42 -12.31
C THR A 36 -19.21 19.56 -11.30
N TYR A 37 -18.18 19.85 -10.50
CA TYR A 37 -18.22 20.92 -9.51
C TYR A 37 -18.44 22.28 -10.16
N ALA A 38 -17.64 22.64 -11.17
CA ALA A 38 -17.76 23.96 -11.78
C ALA A 38 -19.04 24.12 -12.63
N GLU A 39 -19.69 23.03 -13.04
CA GLU A 39 -21.07 23.09 -13.56
C GLU A 39 -22.08 23.38 -12.44
N ALA A 40 -21.99 22.67 -11.31
CA ALA A 40 -22.88 22.86 -10.16
C ALA A 40 -22.82 24.27 -9.56
N VAL A 41 -21.66 24.94 -9.63
CA VAL A 41 -21.50 26.34 -9.16
C VAL A 41 -21.67 27.39 -10.26
N GLY A 42 -22.12 27.00 -11.47
CA GLY A 42 -22.42 27.94 -12.55
C GLY A 42 -21.21 28.58 -13.23
N LEU A 43 -20.00 28.05 -13.02
CA LEU A 43 -18.79 28.50 -13.73
C LEU A 43 -18.75 28.01 -15.18
N ARG A 44 -19.60 27.04 -15.53
CA ARG A 44 -19.84 26.57 -16.90
C ARG A 44 -21.23 25.95 -17.05
N ASP A 45 -21.66 25.82 -18.29
CA ASP A 45 -22.97 25.32 -18.71
C ASP A 45 -22.89 24.23 -19.80
N ASN A 46 -21.67 23.85 -20.22
CA ASN A 46 -21.45 22.94 -21.35
C ASN A 46 -21.37 21.45 -20.96
N GLY A 47 -21.84 21.09 -19.77
CA GLY A 47 -21.81 19.72 -19.26
C GLY A 47 -20.41 19.18 -18.95
N ASN A 48 -20.36 18.02 -18.29
CA ASN A 48 -19.10 17.33 -18.01
C ASN A 48 -18.61 16.51 -19.22
N PRO A 49 -17.45 16.84 -19.84
CA PRO A 49 -16.95 16.16 -21.03
C PRO A 49 -16.36 14.76 -20.75
N ILE A 50 -16.23 14.36 -19.47
CA ILE A 50 -15.48 13.17 -19.09
C ILE A 50 -16.05 11.87 -19.66
N GLY A 51 -17.37 11.82 -19.89
CA GLY A 51 -18.03 10.68 -20.52
C GLY A 51 -17.51 10.45 -21.95
N ALA A 52 -17.46 11.51 -22.76
CA ALA A 52 -16.93 11.45 -24.12
C ALA A 52 -15.41 11.13 -24.12
N VAL A 53 -14.65 11.72 -23.20
CA VAL A 53 -13.21 11.43 -23.02
C VAL A 53 -12.98 9.94 -22.75
N LYS A 54 -13.74 9.33 -21.84
CA LYS A 54 -13.63 7.88 -21.52
C LYS A 54 -13.89 7.01 -22.75
N LEU A 55 -14.88 7.35 -23.59
CA LEU A 55 -15.17 6.61 -24.82
C LEU A 55 -14.01 6.70 -25.83
N LEU A 56 -13.41 7.89 -25.96
CA LEU A 56 -12.26 8.11 -26.86
C LEU A 56 -10.97 7.44 -26.38
N LEU A 57 -10.78 7.31 -25.05
CA LEU A 57 -9.67 6.57 -24.45
C LEU A 57 -9.86 5.05 -24.55
N LYS A 58 -11.08 4.54 -24.34
CA LYS A 58 -11.41 3.11 -24.43
C LYS A 58 -11.20 2.53 -25.84
N LYS A 59 -11.33 3.35 -26.90
CA LYS A 59 -11.16 2.93 -28.30
C LYS A 59 -9.76 2.41 -28.66
N GLY A 60 -8.81 2.39 -27.71
CA GLY A 60 -7.51 1.75 -27.84
C GLY A 60 -7.24 0.57 -26.90
N GLN A 61 -8.07 0.30 -25.90
CA GLN A 61 -7.69 -0.60 -24.79
C GLN A 61 -8.14 -2.05 -24.99
N HIS A 62 -7.19 -2.92 -25.33
CA HIS A 62 -7.30 -4.35 -25.08
C HIS A 62 -6.36 -4.76 -23.93
N VAL A 63 -6.54 -4.22 -22.72
CA VAL A 63 -6.17 -4.92 -21.49
C VAL A 63 -7.13 -4.49 -20.39
N GLN A 64 -8.19 -5.27 -20.19
CA GLN A 64 -8.99 -5.17 -18.98
C GLN A 64 -8.09 -5.38 -17.76
N GLY A 65 -8.15 -4.47 -16.80
CA GLY A 65 -8.36 -4.79 -15.38
C GLY A 65 -7.62 -5.97 -14.75
N VAL A 66 -6.40 -6.30 -15.15
CA VAL A 66 -5.58 -7.21 -14.34
C VAL A 66 -5.16 -6.39 -13.13
N GLU A 67 -5.84 -6.60 -12.00
CA GLU A 67 -5.30 -6.27 -10.70
C GLU A 67 -3.86 -6.82 -10.72
N ARG A 68 -2.86 -5.93 -10.75
CA ARG A 68 -1.47 -6.37 -10.85
C ARG A 68 -1.21 -7.19 -9.59
N HIS A 69 -1.17 -8.51 -9.77
CA HIS A 69 -0.79 -9.47 -8.73
C HIS A 69 0.43 -8.91 -8.01
N GLN A 70 0.33 -8.76 -6.69
CA GLN A 70 1.43 -8.24 -5.90
C GLN A 70 2.31 -9.43 -5.54
N PRO A 71 3.55 -9.51 -6.05
CA PRO A 71 4.39 -10.68 -5.85
C PRO A 71 4.56 -10.96 -4.36
N SER A 72 4.35 -12.22 -3.98
CA SER A 72 4.36 -12.62 -2.58
C SER A 72 5.36 -13.74 -2.34
N LEU A 73 5.83 -13.83 -1.08
CA LEU A 73 6.68 -14.94 -0.65
C LEU A 73 5.79 -16.16 -0.40
N PRO A 74 6.17 -17.35 -0.88
CA PRO A 74 5.48 -18.60 -0.56
C PRO A 74 5.37 -18.81 0.97
N PHE A 75 4.26 -19.39 1.41
CA PHE A 75 3.91 -19.50 2.82
C PHE A 75 4.98 -20.27 3.63
N GLU A 76 5.55 -21.32 3.05
CA GLU A 76 6.61 -22.15 3.63
C GLU A 76 7.89 -21.37 3.96
N HIS A 77 8.12 -20.23 3.30
CA HIS A 77 9.28 -19.37 3.54
C HIS A 77 9.01 -18.25 4.54
N ILE A 78 7.75 -17.99 4.92
CA ILE A 78 7.37 -16.94 5.88
C ILE A 78 8.06 -17.12 7.25
N PRO A 79 8.12 -18.32 7.87
CA PRO A 79 8.80 -18.49 9.16
C PRO A 79 10.29 -18.14 9.07
N LYS A 80 10.96 -18.58 8.00
CA LYS A 80 12.37 -18.27 7.75
C LYS A 80 12.57 -16.77 7.53
N PHE A 81 11.68 -16.13 6.78
CA PHE A 81 11.71 -14.69 6.55
C PHE A 81 11.60 -13.89 7.85
N VAL A 82 10.64 -14.23 8.72
CA VAL A 82 10.47 -13.58 10.03
C VAL A 82 11.71 -13.76 10.89
N LYS A 83 12.27 -14.97 10.95
CA LYS A 83 13.50 -15.24 11.70
C LYS A 83 14.66 -14.37 11.19
N THR A 84 14.92 -14.36 9.89
CA THR A 84 15.95 -13.52 9.28
C THR A 84 15.73 -12.03 9.54
N LEU A 85 14.48 -11.54 9.46
CA LEU A 85 14.17 -10.15 9.81
C LEU A 85 14.51 -9.85 11.27
N LEU A 86 14.28 -10.77 12.20
CA LEU A 86 14.58 -10.58 13.61
C LEU A 86 16.09 -10.58 13.90
N GLU A 87 16.85 -11.43 13.22
CA GLU A 87 18.27 -11.69 13.52
C GLU A 87 19.23 -10.77 12.75
N GLU A 88 18.92 -10.46 11.49
CA GLU A 88 19.91 -9.88 10.56
C GLU A 88 19.62 -8.43 10.15
N VAL A 89 18.43 -7.93 10.44
CA VAL A 89 17.97 -6.62 9.93
C VAL A 89 17.64 -5.69 11.10
N GLY A 90 18.22 -4.49 11.08
CA GLY A 90 17.96 -3.46 12.09
C GLY A 90 17.01 -2.35 11.64
N GLY A 91 16.50 -1.59 12.61
CA GLY A 91 15.81 -0.31 12.39
C GLY A 91 14.29 -0.39 12.25
N ASP A 92 13.65 0.79 12.29
CA ASP A 92 12.19 0.90 12.38
C ASP A 92 11.44 0.47 11.13
N ALA A 93 12.04 0.61 9.94
CA ALA A 93 11.46 0.07 8.71
C ALA A 93 11.27 -1.46 8.79
N LYS A 94 12.20 -2.18 9.43
CA LYS A 94 12.07 -3.61 9.68
C LYS A 94 10.97 -3.91 10.68
N ASN A 95 10.93 -3.16 11.78
CA ASN A 95 9.95 -3.38 12.84
C ASN A 95 8.53 -3.13 12.31
N ALA A 96 8.34 -2.07 11.51
CA ALA A 96 7.08 -1.81 10.81
C ALA A 96 6.72 -2.94 9.83
N LEU A 97 7.68 -3.48 9.07
CA LEU A 97 7.42 -4.64 8.21
C LEU A 97 6.98 -5.88 8.99
N LEU A 98 7.63 -6.17 10.12
CA LEU A 98 7.24 -7.28 11.01
C LEU A 98 5.82 -7.11 11.52
N VAL A 99 5.46 -5.90 12.01
CA VAL A 99 4.10 -5.63 12.47
C VAL A 99 3.11 -5.78 11.33
N GLN A 100 3.38 -5.20 10.16
CA GLN A 100 2.54 -5.32 8.97
C GLN A 100 2.26 -6.79 8.63
N LEU A 101 3.27 -7.65 8.71
CA LEU A 101 3.14 -9.08 8.45
C LEU A 101 2.28 -9.79 9.50
N LEU A 102 2.53 -9.51 10.79
CA LEU A 102 1.89 -10.23 11.90
C LEU A 102 0.41 -9.93 12.08
N ILE A 103 0.00 -8.67 11.87
CA ILE A 103 -1.40 -8.25 12.02
C ILE A 103 -2.11 -8.02 10.69
N ALA A 104 -1.43 -8.34 9.58
CA ALA A 104 -1.91 -8.15 8.22
C ALA A 104 -2.52 -6.75 7.99
N ALA A 105 -1.95 -5.69 8.57
CA ALA A 105 -2.44 -4.32 8.42
C ALA A 105 -1.90 -3.65 7.13
N ARG A 106 -2.48 -2.52 6.72
CA ARG A 106 -1.96 -1.74 5.56
C ARG A 106 -0.65 -1.06 5.95
N SER A 107 0.34 -1.05 5.06
CA SER A 107 1.65 -0.41 5.29
C SER A 107 1.53 1.04 5.76
N GLY A 108 0.64 1.83 5.13
CA GLY A 108 0.41 3.22 5.51
C GLY A 108 -0.17 3.41 6.92
N ALA A 109 -0.97 2.45 7.40
CA ALA A 109 -1.51 2.47 8.76
C ALA A 109 -0.43 2.09 9.78
N VAL A 110 0.37 1.07 9.49
CA VAL A 110 1.49 0.66 10.37
C VAL A 110 2.58 1.72 10.42
N SER A 111 2.94 2.30 9.26
CA SER A 111 3.89 3.42 9.13
C SER A 111 3.55 4.56 10.07
N ARG A 112 2.26 4.92 10.18
CA ARG A 112 1.76 6.01 11.00
C ARG A 112 1.15 5.54 12.32
N MET A 113 1.51 4.35 12.80
CA MET A 113 1.03 3.84 14.07
C MET A 113 1.56 4.74 15.20
N LYS A 114 0.64 5.39 15.91
CA LYS A 114 0.99 6.25 17.03
C LYS A 114 1.03 5.46 18.34
N VAL A 115 1.84 5.95 19.28
CA VAL A 115 1.91 5.40 20.63
C VAL A 115 0.55 5.47 21.33
N GLU A 116 -0.18 6.58 21.15
CA GLU A 116 -1.49 6.83 21.79
C GLU A 116 -2.62 5.93 21.28
N ASP A 117 -2.43 5.26 20.16
CA ASP A 117 -3.42 4.34 19.57
C ASP A 117 -3.27 2.90 20.09
N VAL A 118 -2.18 2.60 20.80
CA VAL A 118 -1.90 1.25 21.31
C VAL A 118 -2.36 1.12 22.76
N ARG A 119 -3.29 0.20 22.98
CA ARG A 119 -3.87 -0.16 24.28
C ARG A 119 -3.12 -1.36 24.83
N PHE A 120 -2.01 -1.08 25.52
CA PHE A 120 -1.08 -2.12 25.99
C PHE A 120 -1.70 -3.03 27.05
N GLU A 121 -2.49 -2.49 27.96
CA GLU A 121 -3.15 -3.29 29.00
C GLU A 121 -4.24 -4.17 28.37
N GLU A 122 -5.11 -3.56 27.58
CA GLU A 122 -6.24 -4.22 26.92
C GLU A 122 -5.82 -5.13 25.76
N GLY A 123 -4.58 -4.99 25.28
CA GLY A 123 -3.99 -5.91 24.31
C GLY A 123 -4.43 -5.70 22.86
N TYR A 124 -4.71 -4.46 22.45
CA TYR A 124 -5.03 -4.16 21.05
C TYR A 124 -4.40 -2.85 20.57
N TRP A 125 -4.20 -2.74 19.25
CA TRP A 125 -3.98 -1.47 18.57
C TRP A 125 -5.28 -1.03 17.91
N ARG A 126 -5.68 0.22 18.13
CA ARG A 126 -6.88 0.82 17.55
C ARG A 126 -6.50 1.66 16.33
N LEU A 127 -7.10 1.36 15.18
CA LEU A 127 -7.04 2.21 13.99
C LEU A 127 -8.37 2.96 13.84
N PRO A 128 -8.39 4.31 13.95
CA PRO A 128 -9.63 5.07 13.92
C PRO A 128 -10.43 4.95 12.60
N ALA A 129 -11.75 4.88 12.72
CA ALA A 129 -12.71 5.00 11.63
C ALA A 129 -12.52 6.31 10.84
N PHE A 130 -12.90 6.31 9.56
CA PHE A 130 -12.89 7.50 8.69
C PHE A 130 -11.56 8.28 8.60
N SER A 131 -10.46 7.73 9.12
CA SER A 131 -9.13 8.30 8.92
C SER A 131 -8.67 8.03 7.50
N GLU A 132 -7.73 8.82 6.97
CA GLU A 132 -7.10 8.53 5.67
C GLU A 132 -6.34 7.18 5.64
N LEU A 133 -6.16 6.57 6.82
CA LEU A 133 -5.49 5.29 7.04
C LEU A 133 -6.46 4.10 7.12
N SER A 134 -7.75 4.38 7.35
CA SER A 134 -8.82 3.39 7.34
C SER A 134 -9.79 3.60 6.17
N LYS A 135 -10.41 2.52 5.72
CA LYS A 135 -11.51 2.58 4.75
C LYS A 135 -12.84 2.14 5.37
N THR A 136 -12.88 2.01 6.69
CA THR A 136 -14.03 1.51 7.45
C THR A 136 -14.77 2.65 8.13
N SER A 137 -16.07 2.48 8.28
CA SER A 137 -16.96 3.37 9.03
C SER A 137 -16.92 3.15 10.55
N SER A 138 -16.14 2.16 11.00
CA SER A 138 -15.92 1.83 12.41
C SER A 138 -14.43 1.66 12.70
N ASP A 139 -14.05 1.83 13.97
CA ASP A 139 -12.68 1.57 14.41
C ASP A 139 -12.30 0.12 14.09
N VAL A 140 -11.06 -0.09 13.67
CA VAL A 140 -10.50 -1.43 13.45
C VAL A 140 -9.57 -1.75 14.61
N LEU A 141 -9.86 -2.84 15.33
CA LEU A 141 -9.06 -3.30 16.45
C LEU A 141 -8.17 -4.45 16.00
N TYR A 142 -6.85 -4.28 16.14
CA TYR A 142 -5.87 -5.32 15.86
C TYR A 142 -5.37 -5.91 17.18
N PRO A 143 -5.62 -7.21 17.47
CA PRO A 143 -5.14 -7.83 18.70
C PRO A 143 -3.62 -7.91 18.75
N LEU A 144 -3.05 -7.73 19.94
CA LEU A 144 -1.61 -7.79 20.18
C LEU A 144 -1.23 -9.13 20.82
N THR A 145 -0.46 -9.94 20.10
CA THR A 145 0.19 -11.11 20.71
C THR A 145 1.21 -10.67 21.76
N PRO A 146 1.60 -11.53 22.72
CA PRO A 146 2.62 -11.18 23.72
C PRO A 146 3.93 -10.68 23.09
N ARG A 147 4.34 -11.30 21.98
CA ARG A 147 5.54 -10.89 21.23
C ARG A 147 5.38 -9.52 20.60
N LEU A 148 4.21 -9.22 20.02
CA LEU A 148 3.94 -7.92 19.43
C LEU A 148 3.85 -6.83 20.51
N LYS A 149 3.19 -7.12 21.64
CA LYS A 149 3.12 -6.22 22.80
C LYS A 149 4.52 -5.83 23.28
N LYS A 150 5.43 -6.81 23.42
CA LYS A 150 6.84 -6.55 23.79
C LYS A 150 7.55 -5.66 22.76
N LEU A 151 7.45 -5.97 21.47
CA LEU A 151 8.05 -5.17 20.40
C LEU A 151 7.55 -3.71 20.44
N LEU A 152 6.24 -3.51 20.54
CA LEU A 152 5.64 -2.18 20.56
C LEU A 152 6.01 -1.41 21.84
N ALA A 153 6.15 -2.08 22.99
CA ALA A 153 6.59 -1.45 24.23
C ALA A 153 8.04 -0.96 24.12
N GLU A 154 8.95 -1.82 23.62
CA GLU A 154 10.34 -1.44 23.33
C GLU A 154 10.42 -0.31 22.29
N ARG A 155 9.43 -0.20 21.39
CA ARG A 155 9.34 0.92 20.45
C ARG A 155 8.85 2.20 21.10
N LYS A 156 7.80 2.13 21.92
CA LYS A 156 7.27 3.25 22.69
C LYS A 156 8.37 3.93 23.50
N GLU A 157 9.25 3.17 24.15
CA GLU A 157 10.35 3.71 24.96
C GLU A 157 11.39 4.52 24.18
N LYS A 158 11.57 4.26 22.87
CA LYS A 158 12.53 5.03 22.04
C LYS A 158 11.87 5.94 21.02
N ALA A 159 10.55 6.03 21.01
CA ALA A 159 9.80 6.98 20.19
C ALA A 159 10.09 8.42 20.66
N ARG A 160 10.25 9.35 19.72
CA ARG A 160 10.62 10.75 19.97
C ARG A 160 9.56 11.74 19.51
N GLY A 161 8.71 11.37 18.55
CA GLY A 161 7.67 12.21 17.97
C GLY A 161 6.39 11.44 17.72
N GLY A 162 5.83 10.80 18.75
CA GLY A 162 4.48 10.22 18.74
C GLY A 162 4.29 8.93 17.94
N TYR A 163 5.05 8.70 16.88
CA TYR A 163 5.01 7.46 16.09
C TYR A 163 5.85 6.34 16.70
N LEU A 164 5.35 5.11 16.61
CA LEU A 164 6.09 3.91 17.04
C LEU A 164 7.26 3.54 16.12
N PHE A 165 7.19 3.96 14.85
CA PHE A 165 8.22 3.70 13.85
C PHE A 165 8.62 5.00 13.17
N GLU A 166 9.84 5.46 13.41
CA GLU A 166 10.29 6.77 12.97
C GLU A 166 11.18 6.68 11.71
N GLY A 167 11.05 7.68 10.84
CA GLY A 167 11.94 7.92 9.72
C GLY A 167 13.28 8.50 10.16
N LYS A 168 14.26 8.51 9.24
CA LYS A 168 15.53 9.20 9.49
C LYS A 168 15.33 10.72 9.34
N GLY A 169 15.93 11.50 10.25
CA GLY A 169 16.16 12.94 10.09
C GLY A 169 15.35 13.86 11.00
N LEU A 170 14.03 13.74 11.03
CA LEU A 170 13.14 14.65 11.76
C LEU A 170 12.39 13.95 12.89
N ARG A 171 12.20 14.66 14.00
CA ARG A 171 11.22 14.26 15.03
C ARG A 171 9.82 14.33 14.40
N ASP A 172 8.92 13.44 14.84
CA ASP A 172 7.53 13.38 14.36
C ASP A 172 7.38 13.04 12.87
N ASN A 173 8.36 12.32 12.32
CA ASN A 173 8.29 11.80 10.96
C ASN A 173 8.15 10.27 10.98
N PRO A 174 7.03 9.71 10.50
CA PRO A 174 6.85 8.27 10.46
C PRO A 174 7.79 7.63 9.43
N VAL A 175 8.09 6.34 9.60
CA VAL A 175 8.83 5.58 8.59
C VAL A 175 8.04 5.53 7.28
N SER A 176 8.65 5.87 6.15
CA SER A 176 7.93 5.90 4.87
C SER A 176 7.58 4.50 4.36
N ASN A 177 6.46 4.38 3.63
CA ASN A 177 6.10 3.12 2.95
C ASN A 177 7.21 2.63 2.02
N THR A 178 7.93 3.54 1.37
CA THR A 178 9.09 3.21 0.53
C THR A 178 10.21 2.59 1.36
N ALA A 179 10.48 3.09 2.57
CA ALA A 179 11.49 2.55 3.45
C ALA A 179 11.14 1.12 3.93
N ILE A 180 9.86 0.86 4.24
CA ILE A 180 9.33 -0.47 4.56
C ILE A 180 9.53 -1.41 3.35
N ASN A 181 9.08 -1.02 2.16
CA ASN A 181 9.23 -1.80 0.93
C ASN A 181 10.69 -2.07 0.56
N SER A 182 11.59 -1.15 0.92
CA SER A 182 13.02 -1.26 0.63
C SER A 182 13.73 -2.27 1.53
N VAL A 183 13.11 -2.73 2.64
CA VAL A 183 13.73 -3.74 3.52
C VAL A 183 14.02 -5.02 2.74
N ILE A 184 13.03 -5.56 2.03
CA ILE A 184 13.18 -6.80 1.24
C ILE A 184 14.21 -6.62 0.13
N ARG A 185 14.17 -5.47 -0.55
CA ARG A 185 15.15 -5.14 -1.61
C ARG A 185 16.58 -5.12 -1.09
N ARG A 186 16.81 -4.50 0.08
CA ARG A 186 18.13 -4.47 0.73
C ARG A 186 18.58 -5.88 1.13
N MET A 187 17.69 -6.70 1.68
CA MET A 187 18.00 -8.10 2.00
C MET A 187 18.42 -8.88 0.74
N ALA A 188 17.64 -8.79 -0.33
CA ALA A 188 17.94 -9.44 -1.60
C ALA A 188 19.27 -8.98 -2.21
N ALA A 189 19.58 -7.69 -2.12
CA ALA A 189 20.82 -7.10 -2.62
C ALA A 189 22.09 -7.67 -1.95
N THR A 190 22.00 -8.19 -0.73
CA THR A 190 23.15 -8.84 -0.07
C THR A 190 23.55 -10.17 -0.72
N GLY A 191 22.70 -10.78 -1.55
CA GLY A 191 22.93 -12.10 -2.14
C GLY A 191 22.77 -13.29 -1.19
N ARG A 192 22.77 -13.07 0.14
CA ARG A 192 22.74 -14.12 1.18
C ARG A 192 21.45 -14.94 1.21
N HIS A 193 20.37 -14.44 0.62
CA HIS A 193 19.03 -15.05 0.72
C HIS A 193 18.45 -15.53 -0.62
N ARG A 194 19.27 -15.58 -1.69
CA ARG A 194 18.79 -15.89 -3.06
C ARG A 194 18.06 -17.24 -3.21
N GLY A 195 18.38 -18.23 -2.37
CA GLY A 195 17.78 -19.56 -2.46
C GLY A 195 16.37 -19.70 -1.88
N TRP A 196 15.82 -18.66 -1.23
CA TRP A 196 14.48 -18.75 -0.60
C TRP A 196 13.72 -17.42 -0.58
N LEU A 197 14.39 -16.27 -0.70
CA LEU A 197 13.74 -14.96 -0.82
C LEU A 197 13.31 -14.72 -2.27
N VAL A 198 12.41 -15.56 -2.76
CA VAL A 198 11.83 -15.52 -4.11
C VAL A 198 10.35 -15.21 -4.02
N SER A 199 9.77 -14.57 -5.05
CA SER A 199 8.31 -14.45 -5.13
C SER A 199 7.69 -15.60 -5.91
N ASP A 200 6.39 -15.76 -5.74
CA ASP A 200 5.50 -16.55 -6.59
C ASP A 200 5.49 -16.10 -8.07
N GLU A 201 5.91 -14.87 -8.36
CA GLU A 201 6.16 -14.38 -9.72
C GLU A 201 7.65 -14.44 -10.10
N VAL A 202 7.96 -15.11 -11.22
CA VAL A 202 9.33 -15.29 -11.72
C VAL A 202 9.98 -13.94 -12.04
N GLY A 203 11.23 -13.76 -11.60
CA GLY A 203 12.03 -12.56 -11.88
C GLY A 203 11.66 -11.33 -11.05
N LYS A 204 10.72 -11.45 -10.11
CA LYS A 204 10.37 -10.38 -9.17
C LYS A 204 10.77 -10.74 -7.74
N LEU A 205 10.84 -9.70 -6.91
CA LEU A 205 11.00 -9.86 -5.46
C LEU A 205 9.63 -9.74 -4.80
N PRO A 206 9.40 -10.46 -3.68
CA PRO A 206 8.19 -10.31 -2.93
C PRO A 206 8.07 -8.89 -2.37
N VAL A 207 6.85 -8.40 -2.26
CA VAL A 207 6.55 -7.07 -1.71
C VAL A 207 5.68 -7.19 -0.46
N PRO A 208 5.79 -6.26 0.52
CA PRO A 208 5.00 -6.33 1.75
C PRO A 208 3.48 -6.38 1.53
N HIS A 209 2.98 -5.81 0.43
CA HIS A 209 1.56 -5.86 0.10
C HIS A 209 1.10 -7.25 -0.39
N GLY A 210 2.00 -8.00 -1.05
CA GLY A 210 1.73 -9.36 -1.53
C GLY A 210 1.50 -10.35 -0.38
N PHE A 211 2.17 -10.15 0.77
CA PHE A 211 2.03 -11.05 1.92
C PHE A 211 0.61 -11.16 2.46
N ARG A 212 -0.23 -10.12 2.30
CA ARG A 212 -1.65 -10.21 2.67
C ARG A 212 -2.36 -11.31 1.87
N ALA A 213 -2.06 -11.43 0.57
CA ALA A 213 -2.60 -12.50 -0.26
C ALA A 213 -2.13 -13.89 0.19
N THR A 214 -0.87 -14.01 0.66
CA THR A 214 -0.39 -15.28 1.26
C THR A 214 -1.24 -15.72 2.44
N PHE A 215 -1.69 -14.80 3.31
CA PHE A 215 -2.56 -15.14 4.43
C PHE A 215 -4.03 -15.36 4.01
N SER A 216 -4.49 -14.75 2.92
CA SER A 216 -5.84 -14.98 2.37
C SER A 216 -5.98 -16.35 1.70
N GLY A 217 -4.99 -16.76 0.90
CA GLY A 217 -5.03 -18.03 0.15
C GLY A 217 -4.94 -19.29 1.02
N VAL A 218 -4.47 -19.18 2.26
CA VAL A 218 -4.43 -20.29 3.23
C VAL A 218 -5.84 -20.69 3.68
N GLY A 219 -6.82 -19.78 3.64
CA GLY A 219 -8.22 -20.09 3.97
C GLY A 219 -9.00 -20.78 2.84
N ASP A 220 -8.58 -20.60 1.58
CA ASP A 220 -9.29 -21.09 0.40
C ASP A 220 -8.75 -22.43 -0.14
N ASN A 221 -7.63 -22.93 0.40
CA ASN A 221 -7.04 -24.17 -0.07
C ASN A 221 -7.72 -25.39 0.58
N LYS A 222 -8.78 -25.90 -0.06
CA LYS A 222 -9.40 -27.22 0.20
C LYS A 222 -8.49 -28.40 -0.17
N ARG A 223 -7.22 -28.37 0.23
CA ARG A 223 -6.27 -29.49 0.13
C ARG A 223 -5.33 -29.49 1.33
N LEU A 224 -5.89 -29.85 2.49
CA LEU A 224 -5.26 -30.71 3.49
C LEU A 224 -6.30 -31.75 3.88
#